data_AF-A0AAD1REG3-F1
#
_entry.id   AF-A0AAD1REG3-F1
#
_cell.length_a   1.000
_cell.length_b   1.000
_cell.length_c   1.000
_cell.angle_alpha   90.00
_cell.angle_beta   90.00
_cell.angle_gamma   90.00
#
_symmetry.space_group_name_H-M   'P 1'
#
loop_
_entity.id
_entity.type
_entity.pdbx_description
1 polymer ?
#
loop_
_entity_poly.entity_id
_entity_poly.type
_entity_poly.pdbx_seq_one_letter_code
_entity_poly.pdbx_strand_id
1 'polypeptide(L)'
;MYIHSAVYQCRICLLMVFCFSVEYPECLCNSVPVTSDSIILPFLAKPQLKSEVGIIICDVSDPPSLDEMCKKASVVLDCVGPYRFFGEPVIKSCVENGAHCVDISGEPQFLEGMYAKYDSQAAENGVYIVGSTGFDSIPADLGVLFTRNSLQGTLTAVESILTFKAGKSGTCIHDGTWQSAVHGVADQGNLKKLRKQLACKPLPVVGKKLKKRGALFYANEVGQYAIPFLGADASVVRRTQRFLHEHHEETPVQYSAYTAVGGVGSAIKLIFAGLLFVLLSKFSCGRKLMIKGGCIHTRSSILEDQAY
;
A
#
# COMPACT_ATOMS: atom_id res chain seq x y z
N MET A 1 -17.20 21.64 -1.82
CA MET A 1 -18.04 20.78 -2.69
C MET A 1 -17.57 19.34 -2.48
N TYR A 2 -18.51 18.43 -2.17
CA TYR A 2 -18.26 17.14 -1.52
C TYR A 2 -17.49 16.13 -2.38
N ILE A 3 -16.36 15.63 -1.87
CA ILE A 3 -15.52 14.54 -2.47
C ILE A 3 -16.25 13.17 -2.44
N HIS A 4 -17.37 13.05 -1.73
CA HIS A 4 -18.01 11.76 -1.46
C HIS A 4 -18.93 11.21 -2.58
N SER A 5 -19.39 12.03 -3.53
CA SER A 5 -20.44 11.60 -4.48
C SER A 5 -19.95 11.11 -5.85
N ALA A 6 -18.67 11.28 -6.21
CA ALA A 6 -18.20 10.99 -7.57
C ALA A 6 -17.72 9.55 -7.81
N VAL A 7 -17.61 8.72 -6.76
CA VAL A 7 -17.22 7.30 -6.89
C VAL A 7 -18.43 6.40 -7.20
N TYR A 8 -19.64 6.96 -7.19
CA TYR A 8 -20.87 6.20 -7.34
C TYR A 8 -21.38 6.22 -8.78
N GLN A 9 -21.26 5.05 -9.41
CA GLN A 9 -21.85 4.59 -10.68
C GLN A 9 -21.00 4.78 -11.94
N CYS A 10 -20.89 3.64 -12.67
CA CYS A 10 -20.46 3.49 -14.06
C CYS A 10 -18.99 3.75 -14.34
N ARG A 11 -18.22 2.68 -14.64
CA ARG A 11 -17.08 2.52 -15.59
C ARG A 11 -16.07 3.67 -15.82
N ILE A 12 -16.18 4.79 -15.14
CA ILE A 12 -15.42 6.02 -15.25
C ILE A 12 -14.63 6.06 -13.95
N CYS A 13 -13.38 5.59 -14.02
CA CYS A 13 -12.45 5.75 -12.91
C CYS A 13 -12.00 7.21 -12.90
N LEU A 14 -12.76 8.08 -12.23
CA LEU A 14 -12.44 9.49 -12.12
C LEU A 14 -11.13 9.66 -11.34
N LEU A 15 -10.02 9.83 -12.05
CA LEU A 15 -8.75 10.21 -11.44
C LEU A 15 -8.78 11.72 -11.19
N MET A 16 -9.01 12.12 -9.94
CA MET A 16 -8.81 13.52 -9.54
C MET A 16 -7.31 13.79 -9.43
N VAL A 17 -6.71 14.27 -10.51
CA VAL A 17 -5.34 14.79 -10.46
C VAL A 17 -5.36 16.15 -9.77
N PHE A 18 -4.77 16.22 -8.59
CA PHE A 18 -4.47 17.49 -7.94
C PHE A 18 -3.23 18.08 -8.60
N CYS A 19 -3.42 19.09 -9.45
CA CYS A 19 -2.30 19.89 -9.95
C CYS A 19 -1.85 20.85 -8.83
N PHE A 20 -0.95 20.40 -7.97
CA PHE A 20 -0.31 21.28 -6.99
C PHE A 20 0.88 21.98 -7.64
N SER A 21 0.77 23.29 -7.89
CA SER A 21 1.95 24.16 -7.87
C SER A 21 2.30 24.40 -6.40
N VAL A 22 3.17 23.56 -5.84
CA VAL A 22 3.69 23.76 -4.47
C VAL A 22 4.81 24.80 -4.54
N GLU A 23 4.48 26.07 -4.33
CA GLU A 23 5.47 27.04 -3.86
C GLU A 23 5.73 26.75 -2.36
N TYR A 24 6.95 26.34 -2.01
CA TYR A 24 7.37 26.21 -0.61
C TYR A 24 7.84 27.56 -0.06
N PRO A 25 7.20 28.15 0.97
CA PRO A 25 7.88 29.05 1.87
C PRO A 25 8.52 28.23 3.00
N GLU A 26 9.84 28.29 3.07
CA GLU A 26 10.76 27.96 4.19
C GLU A 26 10.30 26.95 5.26
N CYS A 27 10.95 25.78 5.26
CA CYS A 27 10.87 24.80 6.35
C CYS A 27 11.51 25.36 7.64
N LEU A 28 10.68 25.76 8.61
CA LEU A 28 11.11 25.97 10.00
C LEU A 28 11.08 24.63 10.75
N CYS A 29 12.22 23.93 10.76
CA CYS A 29 12.51 22.89 11.73
C CYS A 29 12.66 23.52 13.13
N ASN A 30 11.65 23.40 13.98
CA ASN A 30 11.82 23.56 15.43
C ASN A 30 11.23 22.34 16.16
N SER A 31 12.09 21.68 16.91
CA SER A 31 11.81 20.57 17.81
C SER A 31 10.83 20.98 18.92
N VAL A 32 9.63 20.38 18.95
CA VAL A 32 8.65 20.52 20.04
C VAL A 32 8.46 19.15 20.72
N PRO A 33 8.52 19.05 22.06
CA PRO A 33 8.28 17.80 22.77
C PRO A 33 6.80 17.41 22.67
N VAL A 34 6.53 16.14 22.36
CA VAL A 34 5.18 15.61 22.14
C VAL A 34 4.56 15.15 23.46
N THR A 35 3.52 15.85 23.92
CA THR A 35 2.52 15.33 24.86
C THR A 35 1.17 15.19 24.15
N SER A 36 0.46 14.09 24.43
CA SER A 36 -0.42 13.40 23.49
C SER A 36 -1.78 14.05 23.16
N ASP A 37 -2.17 15.15 23.82
CA ASP A 37 -3.60 15.54 23.81
C ASP A 37 -3.87 16.92 23.21
N SER A 38 -2.84 17.72 22.87
CA SER A 38 -3.01 19.13 22.47
C SER A 38 -2.81 19.42 20.97
N ILE A 39 -2.42 18.44 20.15
CA ILE A 39 -2.20 18.61 18.69
C ILE A 39 -3.26 17.89 17.83
N ILE A 40 -4.07 17.01 18.41
CA ILE A 40 -5.04 16.21 17.62
C ILE A 40 -6.27 17.02 17.20
N LEU A 41 -6.68 18.01 18.00
CA LEU A 41 -7.89 18.80 17.74
C LEU A 41 -7.82 19.69 16.47
N PRO A 42 -6.70 20.38 16.14
CA PRO A 42 -6.61 21.15 14.90
C PRO A 42 -6.54 20.28 13.63
N PHE A 43 -6.04 19.05 13.71
CA PHE A 43 -5.88 18.15 12.56
C PHE A 43 -7.19 17.47 12.12
N LEU A 44 -8.24 17.54 12.94
CA LEU A 44 -9.59 17.07 12.59
C LEU A 44 -10.42 18.13 11.85
N ALA A 45 -9.88 19.34 11.65
CA ALA A 45 -10.46 20.28 10.71
C ALA A 45 -10.31 19.69 9.29
N LYS A 46 -11.43 19.32 8.64
CA LYS A 46 -11.46 18.96 7.22
C LYS A 46 -10.64 20.02 6.47
N PRO A 47 -9.48 19.69 5.86
CA PRO A 47 -8.66 20.68 5.20
C PRO A 47 -9.51 21.31 4.09
N GLN A 48 -9.91 22.56 4.28
CA GLN A 48 -10.56 23.30 3.22
C GLN A 48 -9.46 23.68 2.23
N LEU A 49 -9.55 23.12 1.03
CA LEU A 49 -8.69 23.51 -0.08
C LEU A 49 -8.81 25.02 -0.25
N LYS A 50 -7.68 25.74 -0.18
CA LYS A 50 -7.65 27.21 -0.20
C LYS A 50 -8.10 27.81 -1.55
N SER A 51 -8.22 26.99 -2.58
CA SER A 51 -8.58 27.37 -3.94
C SER A 51 -9.52 26.33 -4.57
N GLU A 52 -10.25 26.75 -5.61
CA GLU A 52 -10.97 25.82 -6.48
C GLU A 52 -9.99 24.88 -7.18
N VAL A 53 -10.29 23.58 -7.17
CA VAL A 53 -9.48 22.54 -7.82
C VAL A 53 -10.12 22.23 -9.17
N GLY A 54 -9.34 22.35 -10.25
CA GLY A 54 -9.78 21.95 -11.58
C GLY A 54 -10.04 20.44 -11.64
N ILE A 55 -11.04 20.04 -12.41
CA ILE A 55 -11.41 18.62 -12.59
C ILE A 55 -11.04 18.22 -14.01
N ILE A 56 -10.22 17.18 -14.14
CA ILE A 56 -9.98 16.47 -15.40
C ILE A 56 -10.74 15.15 -15.33
N ILE A 57 -11.58 14.89 -16.31
CA ILE A 57 -12.26 13.59 -16.45
C ILE A 57 -11.33 12.69 -17.25
N CYS A 58 -10.97 11.57 -16.67
CA CYS A 58 -10.11 10.54 -17.26
C CYS A 58 -10.76 9.18 -17.04
N ASP A 59 -10.60 8.26 -17.99
CA ASP A 59 -11.04 6.88 -17.88
C ASP A 59 -9.83 5.95 -18.08
N VAL A 60 -9.52 5.14 -17.06
CA VAL A 60 -8.39 4.19 -17.11
C VAL A 60 -8.51 3.14 -18.21
N SER A 61 -9.71 2.96 -18.78
CA SER A 61 -9.96 2.09 -19.93
C SER A 61 -9.83 2.79 -21.29
N ASP A 62 -9.61 4.11 -21.30
CA ASP A 62 -9.45 4.94 -22.49
C ASP A 62 -8.04 5.56 -22.52
N PRO A 63 -7.05 4.93 -23.19
CA PRO A 63 -5.66 5.40 -23.20
C PRO A 63 -5.47 6.85 -23.66
N PRO A 64 -6.16 7.34 -24.71
CA PRO A 64 -6.10 8.77 -25.06
C PRO A 64 -6.48 9.72 -23.91
N SER A 65 -7.45 9.37 -23.08
CA SER A 65 -7.83 10.21 -21.94
C SER A 65 -6.73 10.26 -20.86
N LEU A 66 -6.04 9.14 -20.63
CA LEU A 66 -4.88 9.08 -19.74
C LEU A 66 -3.74 9.94 -20.29
N ASP A 67 -3.44 9.84 -21.58
CA ASP A 67 -2.37 10.61 -22.21
C ASP A 67 -2.62 12.11 -22.11
N GLU A 68 -3.84 12.56 -22.39
CA GLU A 68 -4.22 13.97 -22.28
C GLU A 68 -4.17 14.51 -20.85
N MET A 69 -4.43 13.66 -19.86
CA MET A 69 -4.27 13.99 -18.44
C MET A 69 -2.78 14.04 -18.06
N CYS A 70 -1.99 13.03 -18.44
CA CYS A 70 -0.57 12.95 -18.12
C CYS A 70 0.24 14.08 -18.76
N LYS A 71 -0.07 14.50 -19.99
CA LYS A 71 0.55 15.69 -20.62
C LYS A 71 0.35 16.99 -19.84
N LYS A 72 -0.67 17.05 -18.98
CA LYS A 72 -1.02 18.23 -18.17
C LYS A 72 -0.57 18.10 -16.72
N ALA A 73 0.03 16.97 -16.34
CA ALA A 73 0.37 16.66 -14.96
C ALA A 73 1.89 16.55 -14.78
N SER A 74 2.43 17.24 -13.78
CA SER A 74 3.80 16.98 -13.33
C SER A 74 3.87 15.70 -12.49
N VAL A 75 2.84 15.42 -11.69
CA VAL A 75 2.72 14.22 -10.86
C VAL A 75 1.27 13.75 -10.83
N VAL A 76 1.08 12.45 -11.00
CA VAL A 76 -0.18 11.74 -10.87
C VAL A 76 -0.16 10.96 -9.55
N LEU A 77 -1.14 11.22 -8.69
CA LEU A 77 -1.39 10.42 -7.48
C LEU A 77 -2.43 9.35 -7.83
N ASP A 78 -1.98 8.14 -8.09
CA ASP A 78 -2.86 7.02 -8.40
C ASP A 78 -3.41 6.40 -7.12
N CYS A 79 -4.71 6.61 -6.93
CA CYS A 79 -5.50 6.06 -5.83
C CYS A 79 -6.53 5.02 -6.32
N VAL A 80 -6.44 4.57 -7.58
CA VAL A 80 -7.48 3.74 -8.23
C VAL A 80 -7.07 2.27 -8.22
N GLY A 81 -7.49 1.58 -7.16
CA GLY A 81 -7.38 0.12 -7.07
C GLY A 81 -8.62 -0.63 -7.58
N PRO A 82 -8.53 -1.96 -7.81
CA PRO A 82 -7.34 -2.80 -7.65
C PRO A 82 -6.30 -2.56 -8.76
N TYR A 83 -5.05 -2.33 -8.36
CA TYR A 83 -3.97 -1.85 -9.22
C TYR A 83 -3.56 -2.87 -10.28
N ARG A 84 -3.70 -4.15 -9.98
CA ARG A 84 -3.48 -5.22 -10.96
C ARG A 84 -4.34 -5.11 -12.22
N PHE A 85 -5.51 -4.48 -12.12
CA PHE A 85 -6.40 -4.30 -13.26
C PHE A 85 -6.29 -2.90 -13.86
N PHE A 86 -6.06 -1.88 -13.02
CA PHE A 86 -6.22 -0.49 -13.44
C PHE A 86 -4.93 0.34 -13.40
N GLY A 87 -3.89 -0.10 -12.70
CA GLY A 87 -2.69 0.70 -12.47
C GLY A 87 -1.69 0.72 -13.64
N GLU A 88 -1.58 -0.37 -14.42
CA GLU A 88 -0.61 -0.43 -15.52
C GLU A 88 -0.86 0.62 -16.62
N PRO A 89 -2.11 0.84 -17.09
CA PRO A 89 -2.40 1.92 -18.03
C PRO A 89 -1.95 3.30 -17.55
N VAL A 90 -2.13 3.60 -16.25
CA VAL A 90 -1.73 4.88 -15.65
C VAL A 90 -0.21 5.02 -15.66
N ILE A 91 0.54 4.01 -15.21
CA ILE A 91 2.00 4.02 -15.22
C ILE A 91 2.54 4.17 -16.63
N LYS A 92 1.99 3.41 -17.58
CA LYS A 92 2.40 3.48 -18.99
C LYS A 92 2.26 4.90 -19.53
N SER A 93 1.08 5.51 -19.36
CA SER A 93 0.82 6.85 -19.85
C SER A 93 1.69 7.91 -19.16
N CYS A 94 1.95 7.74 -17.86
CA CYS A 94 2.88 8.60 -17.11
C CYS A 94 4.30 8.55 -17.69
N VAL A 95 4.83 7.33 -17.92
CA VAL A 95 6.17 7.13 -18.49
C VAL A 95 6.25 7.69 -19.92
N GLU A 96 5.23 7.47 -20.75
CA GLU A 96 5.23 7.91 -22.15
C GLU A 96 5.06 9.43 -22.31
N ASN A 97 4.36 10.10 -21.39
CA ASN A 97 4.06 11.53 -21.48
C ASN A 97 4.85 12.41 -20.50
N GLY A 98 5.81 11.84 -19.76
CA GLY A 98 6.72 12.60 -18.89
C GLY A 98 6.15 13.00 -17.53
N ALA A 99 5.09 12.33 -17.06
CA ALA A 99 4.46 12.63 -15.77
C ALA A 99 4.99 11.74 -14.64
N HIS A 100 5.25 12.36 -13.48
CA HIS A 100 5.36 11.76 -12.15
C HIS A 100 4.28 10.70 -11.87
N CYS A 101 4.55 9.56 -11.24
CA CYS A 101 3.48 8.72 -10.68
C CYS A 101 3.80 8.25 -9.25
N VAL A 102 2.81 8.37 -8.37
CA VAL A 102 2.86 7.89 -6.99
C VAL A 102 1.59 7.08 -6.71
N ASP A 103 1.72 5.85 -6.22
CA ASP A 103 0.58 4.99 -5.91
C ASP A 103 0.55 4.53 -4.44
N ILE A 104 -0.64 4.14 -3.97
CA ILE A 104 -0.82 3.55 -2.63
C ILE A 104 -1.00 2.02 -2.68
N SER A 105 -0.43 1.35 -3.68
CA SER A 105 -0.65 -0.07 -3.94
C SER A 105 0.01 -0.99 -2.90
N GLY A 106 -0.79 -1.89 -2.36
CA GLY A 106 -0.37 -3.01 -1.50
C GLY A 106 -0.29 -4.34 -2.24
N GLU A 107 -0.10 -4.34 -3.57
CA GLU A 107 -0.15 -5.56 -4.39
C GLU A 107 1.23 -5.97 -4.93
N PRO A 108 1.95 -6.92 -4.29
CA PRO A 108 3.33 -7.27 -4.68
C PRO A 108 3.54 -7.67 -6.14
N GLN A 109 2.56 -8.35 -6.75
CA GLN A 109 2.68 -8.75 -8.16
C GLN A 109 2.61 -7.55 -9.10
N PHE A 110 1.75 -6.58 -8.80
CA PHE A 110 1.66 -5.35 -9.57
C PHE A 110 2.96 -4.57 -9.42
N LEU A 111 3.40 -4.32 -8.19
CA LEU A 111 4.60 -3.56 -7.87
C LEU A 111 5.86 -4.12 -8.54
N GLU A 112 6.12 -5.42 -8.37
CA GLU A 112 7.29 -6.09 -8.96
C GLU A 112 7.16 -6.17 -10.49
N GLY A 113 5.93 -6.29 -11.01
CA GLY A 113 5.67 -6.35 -12.45
C GLY A 113 5.88 -5.01 -13.15
N MET A 114 5.45 -3.91 -12.54
CA MET A 114 5.63 -2.57 -13.07
C MET A 114 7.10 -2.18 -13.06
N TYR A 115 7.81 -2.47 -11.98
CA TYR A 115 9.27 -2.33 -11.94
C TYR A 115 9.94 -3.10 -13.09
N ALA A 116 9.62 -4.39 -13.25
CA ALA A 116 10.21 -5.22 -14.29
C ALA A 116 9.98 -4.71 -15.72
N LYS A 117 8.85 -4.05 -15.96
CA LYS A 117 8.43 -3.60 -17.30
C LYS A 117 8.90 -2.19 -17.62
N TYR A 118 8.84 -1.27 -16.66
CA TYR A 118 8.94 0.17 -16.92
C TYR A 118 10.18 0.83 -16.33
N ASP A 119 11.00 0.15 -15.52
CA ASP A 119 12.18 0.76 -14.86
C ASP A 119 13.14 1.43 -15.85
N SER A 120 13.56 0.71 -16.90
CA SER A 120 14.45 1.29 -17.94
C SER A 120 13.80 2.46 -18.68
N GLN A 121 12.55 2.32 -19.12
CA GLN A 121 11.87 3.35 -19.90
C GLN A 121 11.60 4.60 -19.06
N ALA A 122 11.25 4.44 -17.78
CA ALA A 122 11.06 5.54 -16.86
C ALA A 122 12.38 6.29 -16.62
N ALA A 123 13.49 5.57 -16.46
CA ALA A 123 14.82 6.18 -16.33
C ALA A 123 15.23 6.95 -17.60
N GLU A 124 15.02 6.38 -18.79
CA GLU A 124 15.30 7.03 -20.08
C GLU A 124 14.48 8.32 -20.27
N ASN A 125 13.22 8.31 -19.84
CA ASN A 125 12.32 9.46 -19.95
C ASN A 125 12.41 10.44 -18.77
N GLY A 126 13.26 10.18 -17.77
CA GLY A 126 13.39 11.03 -16.58
C GLY A 126 12.14 11.06 -15.70
N VAL A 127 11.39 9.96 -15.65
CA VAL A 127 10.12 9.84 -14.91
C VAL A 127 10.29 8.99 -13.65
N TYR A 128 9.74 9.47 -12.53
CA TYR A 128 9.72 8.71 -11.27
C TYR A 128 8.40 7.96 -11.08
N ILE A 129 8.48 6.63 -10.90
CA ILE A 129 7.33 5.79 -10.53
C ILE A 129 7.53 5.27 -9.12
N VAL A 130 6.81 5.86 -8.15
CA VAL A 130 6.94 5.57 -6.72
C VAL A 130 5.71 4.79 -6.25
N GLY A 131 5.84 3.46 -6.20
CA GLY A 131 4.78 2.59 -5.71
C GLY A 131 4.78 2.40 -4.20
N SER A 132 3.66 1.92 -3.66
CA SER A 132 3.50 1.53 -2.25
C SER A 132 3.66 2.66 -1.22
N THR A 133 3.20 3.86 -1.54
CA THR A 133 3.21 5.00 -0.61
C THR A 133 1.99 5.01 0.32
N GLY A 134 1.57 3.84 0.76
CA GLY A 134 0.42 3.66 1.65
C GLY A 134 0.82 3.20 3.05
N PHE A 135 -0.20 3.02 3.89
CA PHE A 135 -0.05 2.42 5.23
C PHE A 135 0.54 1.00 5.16
N ASP A 136 0.10 0.18 4.22
CA ASP A 136 0.64 -1.16 3.95
C ASP A 136 1.92 -1.04 3.12
N SER A 137 2.95 -0.37 3.67
CA SER A 137 4.38 -0.42 3.27
C SER A 137 5.23 0.66 3.96
N ILE A 138 4.80 1.93 3.98
CA ILE A 138 5.61 3.05 4.48
C ILE A 138 6.11 2.83 5.92
N PRO A 139 5.25 2.51 6.90
CA PRO A 139 5.68 2.35 8.29
C PRO A 139 6.69 1.21 8.46
N ALA A 140 6.53 0.13 7.69
CA ALA A 140 7.45 -0.99 7.68
C ALA A 140 8.81 -0.61 7.09
N ASP A 141 8.82 0.01 5.91
CA ASP A 141 10.06 0.32 5.19
C ASP A 141 10.85 1.46 5.84
N LEU A 142 10.20 2.60 6.06
CA LEU A 142 10.83 3.71 6.77
C LEU A 142 11.17 3.35 8.21
N GLY A 143 10.38 2.48 8.86
CA GLY A 143 10.69 1.98 10.20
C GLY A 143 12.01 1.19 10.26
N VAL A 144 12.30 0.38 9.24
CA VAL A 144 13.58 -0.34 9.13
C VAL A 144 14.73 0.65 8.91
N LEU A 145 14.56 1.63 8.01
CA LEU A 145 15.59 2.64 7.74
C LEU A 145 15.85 3.53 8.96
N PHE A 146 14.79 4.00 9.62
CA PHE A 146 14.89 4.77 10.85
C PHE A 146 15.63 4.00 11.94
N THR A 147 15.29 2.72 12.13
CA THR A 147 15.94 1.85 13.12
C THR A 147 17.42 1.66 12.79
N ARG A 148 17.77 1.46 11.52
CA ARG A 148 19.17 1.36 11.08
C ARG A 148 19.94 2.63 11.43
N ASN A 149 19.40 3.79 11.09
CA ASN A 149 20.08 5.07 11.26
C ASN A 149 20.19 5.48 12.74
N SER A 150 19.27 5.01 13.58
CA SER A 150 19.24 5.34 15.01
C SER A 150 20.05 4.37 15.87
N LEU A 151 20.33 3.16 15.38
CA LEU A 151 21.05 2.14 16.13
C LEU A 151 22.57 2.37 16.06
N GLN A 152 23.23 2.38 17.21
CA GLN A 152 24.69 2.28 17.26
C GLN A 152 25.12 0.84 16.99
N GLY A 153 25.60 0.57 15.78
CA GLY A 153 26.07 -0.75 15.34
C GLY A 153 25.41 -1.22 14.05
N THR A 154 25.49 -2.52 13.77
CA THR A 154 24.94 -3.10 12.55
C THR A 154 23.57 -3.71 12.82
N LEU A 155 22.51 -3.12 12.27
CA LEU A 155 21.18 -3.72 12.27
C LEU A 155 21.15 -4.91 11.31
N THR A 156 20.97 -6.12 11.84
CA THR A 156 20.99 -7.35 11.03
C THR A 156 19.60 -7.93 10.75
N ALA A 157 18.62 -7.65 11.63
CA ALA A 157 17.27 -8.18 11.51
C ALA A 157 16.24 -7.29 12.22
N VAL A 158 15.03 -7.24 11.67
CA VAL A 158 13.85 -6.57 12.23
C VAL A 158 12.63 -7.48 12.11
N GLU A 159 11.86 -7.59 13.20
CA GLU A 159 10.50 -8.11 13.19
C GLU A 159 9.54 -6.96 13.46
N SER A 160 8.51 -6.80 12.63
CA SER A 160 7.43 -5.85 12.90
C SER A 160 6.17 -6.59 13.32
N ILE A 161 5.44 -6.03 14.28
CA ILE A 161 4.16 -6.57 14.75
C ILE A 161 3.14 -5.45 14.68
N LEU A 162 2.25 -5.53 13.68
CA LEU A 162 1.17 -4.58 13.51
C LEU A 162 0.04 -4.87 14.49
N THR A 163 -0.40 -3.85 15.22
CA THR A 163 -1.57 -3.93 16.12
C THR A 163 -2.67 -3.00 15.60
N PHE A 164 -3.90 -3.47 15.58
CA PHE A 164 -5.07 -2.67 15.21
C PHE A 164 -5.84 -2.28 16.47
N LYS A 165 -6.19 -1.00 16.58
CA LYS A 165 -7.11 -0.49 17.60
C LYS A 165 -8.34 0.06 16.89
N ALA A 166 -9.42 -0.69 16.96
CA ALA A 166 -10.71 -0.26 16.44
C ALA A 166 -11.25 0.89 17.32
N GLY A 167 -11.76 1.94 16.68
CA GLY A 167 -12.55 2.96 17.38
C GLY A 167 -13.93 2.41 17.78
N LYS A 168 -14.77 3.27 18.37
CA LYS A 168 -16.16 2.90 18.71
C LYS A 168 -16.96 2.45 17.48
N SER A 169 -16.65 3.00 16.31
CA SER A 169 -17.26 2.65 15.01
C SER A 169 -16.75 1.33 14.41
N GLY A 170 -15.86 0.61 15.10
CA GLY A 170 -15.30 -0.65 14.62
C GLY A 170 -14.21 -0.49 13.57
N THR A 171 -14.06 -1.52 12.73
CA THR A 171 -13.09 -1.58 11.63
C THR A 171 -13.82 -1.80 10.31
N CYS A 172 -13.49 -1.02 9.29
CA CYS A 172 -13.94 -1.23 7.92
C CYS A 172 -12.75 -1.51 7.00
N ILE A 173 -13.01 -2.16 5.87
CA ILE A 173 -12.03 -2.39 4.81
C ILE A 173 -12.57 -1.72 3.56
N HIS A 174 -11.73 -0.91 2.90
CA HIS A 174 -12.08 -0.28 1.63
C HIS A 174 -12.30 -1.33 0.54
N ASP A 175 -13.29 -1.12 -0.35
CA ASP A 175 -13.68 -2.11 -1.37
C ASP A 175 -12.51 -2.48 -2.30
N GLY A 176 -11.74 -1.48 -2.74
CA GLY A 176 -10.53 -1.72 -3.54
C GLY A 176 -9.51 -2.61 -2.84
N THR A 177 -9.32 -2.43 -1.53
CA THR A 177 -8.42 -3.27 -0.72
C THR A 177 -8.97 -4.69 -0.58
N TRP A 178 -10.28 -4.85 -0.38
CA TRP A 178 -10.94 -6.15 -0.31
C TRP A 178 -10.77 -6.93 -1.63
N GLN A 179 -11.06 -6.29 -2.76
CA GLN A 179 -10.86 -6.89 -4.07
C GLN A 179 -9.39 -7.24 -4.32
N SER A 180 -8.46 -6.35 -3.94
CA SER A 180 -7.00 -6.59 -4.04
C SER A 180 -6.59 -7.82 -3.23
N ALA A 181 -7.11 -8.01 -2.02
CA ALA A 181 -6.82 -9.18 -1.20
C ALA A 181 -7.34 -10.49 -1.84
N VAL A 182 -8.58 -10.48 -2.33
CA VAL A 182 -9.20 -11.65 -3.01
C VAL A 182 -8.39 -12.06 -4.23
N HIS A 183 -8.04 -11.10 -5.09
CA HIS A 183 -7.29 -11.36 -6.31
C HIS A 183 -5.81 -11.66 -6.04
N GLY A 184 -5.20 -11.03 -5.05
CA GLY A 184 -3.83 -11.30 -4.63
C GLY A 184 -3.64 -12.74 -4.16
N VAL A 185 -4.59 -13.29 -3.40
CA VAL A 185 -4.57 -14.71 -3.00
C VAL A 185 -4.75 -15.63 -4.20
N ALA A 186 -5.66 -15.30 -5.12
CA ALA A 186 -5.89 -16.07 -6.34
C ALA A 186 -4.65 -16.09 -7.26
N ASP A 187 -3.87 -15.01 -7.26
CA ASP A 187 -2.75 -14.79 -8.18
C ASP A 187 -1.36 -15.14 -7.61
N GLN A 188 -1.28 -15.72 -6.41
CA GLN A 188 0.01 -16.09 -5.77
C GLN A 188 0.94 -16.93 -6.67
N GLY A 189 0.36 -17.75 -7.54
CA GLY A 189 1.11 -18.55 -8.51
C GLY A 189 1.87 -17.69 -9.52
N ASN A 190 1.27 -16.61 -10.02
CA ASN A 190 1.90 -15.71 -10.99
C ASN A 190 2.93 -14.80 -10.32
N LEU A 191 2.71 -14.34 -9.08
CA LEU A 191 3.77 -13.68 -8.30
C LEU A 191 5.01 -14.56 -8.15
N LYS A 192 4.83 -15.86 -7.86
CA LYS A 192 5.96 -16.80 -7.79
C LYS A 192 6.67 -16.97 -9.15
N LYS A 193 5.92 -16.99 -10.26
CA LYS A 193 6.51 -17.06 -11.60
C LYS A 193 7.30 -15.80 -11.94
N LEU A 194 6.73 -14.63 -11.66
CA LEU A 194 7.37 -13.33 -11.85
C LEU A 194 8.70 -13.27 -11.10
N ARG A 195 8.71 -13.60 -9.80
CA ARG A 195 9.95 -13.64 -8.99
C ARG A 195 11.01 -14.61 -9.50
N LYS A 196 10.59 -15.72 -10.13
CA LYS A 196 11.52 -16.64 -10.80
C LYS A 196 12.09 -16.04 -12.09
N GLN A 197 11.26 -15.36 -12.88
CA GLN A 197 11.67 -14.69 -14.12
C GLN A 197 12.64 -13.55 -13.86
N LEU A 198 12.41 -12.76 -12.80
CA LEU A 198 13.32 -11.69 -12.39
C LEU A 198 14.67 -12.20 -11.90
N ALA A 199 14.78 -13.50 -11.60
CA ALA A 199 16.02 -14.16 -11.21
C ALA A 199 16.81 -13.42 -10.09
N CYS A 200 16.12 -12.68 -9.22
CA CYS A 200 16.76 -11.85 -8.22
C CYS A 200 17.59 -12.73 -7.26
N LYS A 201 18.90 -12.50 -7.21
CA LYS A 201 19.80 -13.19 -6.28
C LYS A 201 19.32 -12.97 -4.84
N PRO A 202 19.28 -14.00 -3.98
CA PRO A 202 18.98 -13.80 -2.56
C PRO A 202 19.91 -12.74 -1.96
N LEU A 203 19.37 -11.86 -1.11
CA LEU A 203 20.21 -10.91 -0.37
C LEU A 203 21.14 -11.68 0.58
N PRO A 204 22.40 -11.22 0.76
CA PRO A 204 23.29 -11.84 1.72
C PRO A 204 22.70 -11.73 3.13
N VAL A 205 22.91 -12.78 3.92
CA VAL A 205 22.48 -12.82 5.31
C VAL A 205 23.63 -12.35 6.17
N VAL A 206 23.45 -11.22 6.85
CA VAL A 206 24.42 -10.71 7.83
C VAL A 206 23.93 -11.03 9.24
N GLY A 207 24.86 -11.48 10.08
CA GLY A 207 24.58 -11.87 11.46
C GLY A 207 23.77 -13.18 11.58
N LYS A 208 23.02 -13.30 12.68
CA LYS A 208 22.21 -14.48 12.95
C LYS A 208 21.01 -14.52 12.00
N LYS A 209 20.79 -15.67 11.36
CA LYS A 209 19.61 -15.88 10.50
C LYS A 209 18.32 -15.65 11.31
N LEU A 210 17.46 -14.77 10.82
CA LEU A 210 16.17 -14.48 11.43
C LEU A 210 15.29 -15.73 11.37
N LYS A 211 14.91 -16.24 12.54
CA LYS A 211 14.01 -17.38 12.67
C LYS A 211 12.58 -16.89 12.49
N LYS A 212 11.95 -17.27 11.38
CA LYS A 212 10.53 -16.98 11.17
C LYS A 212 9.70 -17.62 12.28
N ARG A 213 8.85 -16.83 12.91
CA ARG A 213 7.84 -17.31 13.85
C ARG A 213 6.80 -18.19 13.14
N GLY A 214 6.14 -19.05 13.91
CA GLY A 214 5.14 -20.00 13.40
C GLY A 214 3.89 -19.32 12.81
N ALA A 215 2.99 -20.13 12.24
CA ALA A 215 1.73 -19.64 11.66
C ALA A 215 0.81 -18.95 12.70
N LEU A 216 0.96 -19.31 13.98
CA LEU A 216 0.35 -18.66 15.12
C LEU A 216 1.35 -18.71 16.28
N PHE A 217 1.58 -17.59 16.95
CA PHE A 217 2.42 -17.52 18.14
C PHE A 217 1.93 -16.42 19.08
N TYR A 218 2.31 -16.50 20.35
CA TYR A 218 2.05 -15.42 21.30
C TYR A 218 3.21 -14.42 21.26
N ALA A 219 2.91 -13.16 20.96
CA ALA A 219 3.84 -12.05 20.92
C ALA A 219 3.84 -11.32 22.27
N ASN A 220 4.81 -11.66 23.12
CA ASN A 220 4.97 -11.05 24.44
C ASN A 220 5.13 -9.53 24.37
N GLU A 221 5.71 -9.02 23.28
CA GLU A 221 5.98 -7.61 23.02
C GLU A 221 4.71 -6.75 22.94
N VAL A 222 3.58 -7.36 22.54
CA VAL A 222 2.28 -6.68 22.40
C VAL A 222 1.17 -7.36 23.22
N GLY A 223 1.49 -8.40 23.98
CA GLY A 223 0.54 -9.15 24.82
C GLY A 223 -0.58 -9.85 24.05
N GLN A 224 -0.36 -10.21 22.78
CA GLN A 224 -1.39 -10.79 21.89
C GLN A 224 -0.86 -11.96 21.07
N TYR A 225 -1.76 -12.81 20.60
CA TYR A 225 -1.42 -13.74 19.53
C TYR A 225 -1.18 -12.98 18.23
N ALA A 226 -0.27 -13.48 17.41
CA ALA A 226 0.08 -12.91 16.13
C ALA A 226 0.22 -14.00 15.06
N ILE A 227 -0.03 -13.59 13.82
CA ILE A 227 0.10 -14.40 12.60
C ILE A 227 1.00 -13.69 11.59
N PRO A 228 1.59 -14.39 10.61
CA PRO A 228 2.33 -13.76 9.51
C PRO A 228 1.46 -12.73 8.77
N PHE A 229 2.01 -11.53 8.57
CA PHE A 229 1.35 -10.53 7.74
C PHE A 229 1.48 -10.92 6.26
N LEU A 230 0.35 -10.94 5.55
CA LEU A 230 0.26 -11.39 4.16
C LEU A 230 0.22 -10.23 3.14
N GLY A 231 0.44 -9.00 3.59
CA GLY A 231 0.46 -7.79 2.76
C GLY A 231 1.81 -7.53 2.07
N ALA A 232 2.02 -6.26 1.68
CA ALA A 232 3.14 -5.88 0.82
C ALA A 232 4.45 -5.62 1.56
N ASP A 233 4.40 -5.31 2.87
CA ASP A 233 5.56 -4.94 3.71
C ASP A 233 6.83 -5.73 3.42
N ALA A 234 6.76 -7.06 3.50
CA ALA A 234 7.96 -7.89 3.34
C ALA A 234 8.53 -7.91 1.92
N SER A 235 7.73 -7.53 0.93
CA SER A 235 8.15 -7.39 -0.47
C SER A 235 8.79 -6.00 -0.68
N VAL A 236 8.17 -4.95 -0.16
CA VAL A 236 8.67 -3.57 -0.25
C VAL A 236 9.96 -3.39 0.53
N VAL A 237 10.00 -3.81 1.80
CA VAL A 237 11.24 -3.77 2.60
C VAL A 237 12.36 -4.51 1.87
N ARG A 238 12.10 -5.72 1.35
CA ARG A 238 13.11 -6.48 0.62
C ARG A 238 13.61 -5.75 -0.63
N ARG A 239 12.74 -5.03 -1.34
CA ARG A 239 13.13 -4.21 -2.49
C ARG A 239 14.06 -3.08 -2.06
N THR A 240 13.70 -2.32 -1.03
CA THR A 240 14.53 -1.24 -0.49
C THR A 240 15.88 -1.77 -0.01
N GLN A 241 15.89 -2.87 0.76
CA GLN A 241 17.13 -3.50 1.23
C GLN A 241 18.02 -3.99 0.08
N ARG A 242 17.43 -4.42 -1.04
CA ARG A 242 18.18 -4.78 -2.24
C ARG A 242 18.81 -3.56 -2.90
N PHE A 243 18.02 -2.51 -3.11
CA PHE A 243 18.50 -1.28 -3.72
C PHE A 243 19.71 -0.73 -2.96
N LEU A 244 19.60 -0.62 -1.64
CA LEU A 244 20.68 -0.12 -0.77
C LEU A 244 21.92 -1.03 -0.80
N HIS A 245 21.73 -2.34 -0.90
CA HIS A 245 22.86 -3.27 -1.01
C HIS A 245 23.58 -3.16 -2.36
N GLU A 246 22.82 -3.12 -3.45
CA GLU A 246 23.36 -3.16 -4.82
C GLU A 246 23.92 -1.80 -5.27
N HIS A 247 23.43 -0.68 -4.73
CA HIS A 247 23.79 0.67 -5.16
C HIS A 247 24.49 1.52 -4.10
N HIS A 248 24.36 1.18 -2.81
CA HIS A 248 24.93 1.94 -1.70
C HIS A 248 25.84 1.11 -0.80
N GLU A 249 26.14 -0.14 -1.17
CA GLU A 249 26.98 -1.08 -0.42
C GLU A 249 26.55 -1.27 1.06
N GLU A 250 25.28 -0.97 1.36
CA GLU A 250 24.76 -1.10 2.71
C GLU A 250 24.54 -2.57 3.08
N THR A 251 24.65 -2.85 4.38
CA THR A 251 24.34 -4.17 4.93
C THR A 251 22.82 -4.42 4.91
N PRO A 252 22.33 -5.46 4.20
CA PRO A 252 20.90 -5.75 4.15
C PRO A 252 20.36 -6.17 5.53
N VAL A 253 19.18 -5.66 5.88
CA VAL A 253 18.45 -6.06 7.08
C VAL A 253 17.47 -7.19 6.75
N GLN A 254 17.53 -8.28 7.51
CA GLN A 254 16.52 -9.34 7.42
C GLN A 254 15.19 -8.84 8.00
N TYR A 255 14.07 -9.05 7.30
CA TYR A 255 12.78 -8.53 7.74
C TYR A 255 11.68 -9.61 7.77
N SER A 256 10.84 -9.57 8.80
CA SER A 256 9.60 -10.35 8.88
C SER A 256 8.48 -9.50 9.48
N ALA A 257 7.30 -9.57 8.88
CA ALA A 257 6.12 -8.81 9.31
C ALA A 257 5.05 -9.73 9.87
N TYR A 258 4.43 -9.29 10.95
CA TYR A 258 3.38 -9.99 11.67
C TYR A 258 2.22 -9.06 11.99
N THR A 259 1.05 -9.62 12.23
CA THR A 259 -0.13 -8.89 12.69
C THR A 259 -0.66 -9.53 13.96
N ALA A 260 -0.85 -8.72 14.99
CA ALA A 260 -1.51 -9.10 16.22
C ALA A 260 -3.01 -9.25 15.99
N VAL A 261 -3.56 -10.33 16.53
CA VAL A 261 -4.95 -10.77 16.32
C VAL A 261 -5.74 -10.89 17.62
N GLY A 262 -5.19 -10.41 18.75
CA GLY A 262 -5.82 -10.50 20.06
C GLY A 262 -5.62 -11.86 20.75
N GLY A 263 -6.67 -12.38 21.39
CA GLY A 263 -6.61 -13.63 22.15
C GLY A 263 -6.74 -14.91 21.31
N VAL A 264 -6.62 -16.08 21.95
CA VAL A 264 -6.73 -17.41 21.31
C VAL A 264 -8.02 -17.55 20.51
N GLY A 265 -9.16 -17.11 21.08
CA GLY A 265 -10.46 -17.20 20.41
C GLY A 265 -10.51 -16.40 19.10
N SER A 266 -9.93 -15.20 19.08
CA SER A 266 -9.84 -14.36 17.88
C SER A 266 -8.90 -14.98 16.84
N ALA A 267 -7.76 -15.53 17.28
CA ALA A 267 -6.84 -16.25 16.41
C ALA A 267 -7.50 -17.45 15.71
N ILE A 268 -8.23 -18.30 16.46
CA ILE A 268 -8.94 -19.46 15.89
C ILE A 268 -9.97 -19.00 14.85
N LYS A 269 -10.80 -17.99 15.17
CA LYS A 269 -11.79 -17.44 14.23
C LYS A 269 -11.13 -16.94 12.94
N LEU A 270 -10.02 -16.22 13.05
CA LEU A 270 -9.29 -15.70 11.89
C LEU A 270 -8.64 -16.81 11.05
N ILE A 271 -8.14 -17.87 11.67
CA ILE A 271 -7.61 -19.03 10.93
C ILE A 271 -8.72 -19.69 10.11
N PHE A 272 -9.88 -19.97 10.71
CA PHE A 272 -11.02 -20.54 9.99
C PHE A 272 -11.53 -19.62 8.87
N ALA A 273 -11.69 -18.33 9.17
CA ALA A 273 -12.09 -17.33 8.18
C ALA A 273 -11.07 -17.22 7.04
N GLY A 274 -9.78 -17.23 7.35
CA GLY A 274 -8.68 -17.20 6.38
C GLY A 274 -8.62 -18.44 5.49
N LEU A 275 -8.82 -19.63 6.05
CA LEU A 275 -8.90 -20.87 5.27
C LEU A 275 -10.08 -20.86 4.30
N LEU A 276 -11.25 -20.44 4.76
CA LEU A 276 -12.43 -20.27 3.92
C LEU A 276 -12.19 -19.22 2.84
N PHE A 277 -11.58 -18.09 3.18
CA PHE A 277 -11.22 -17.02 2.26
C PHE A 277 -10.28 -17.52 1.15
N VAL A 278 -9.23 -18.26 1.51
CA VAL A 278 -8.30 -18.86 0.54
C VAL A 278 -9.01 -19.85 -0.37
N LEU A 279 -9.88 -20.70 0.19
CA LEU A 279 -10.66 -21.67 -0.59
C LEU A 279 -11.54 -20.95 -1.62
N LEU A 280 -12.35 -19.97 -1.18
CA LEU A 280 -13.24 -19.21 -2.04
C LEU A 280 -12.48 -18.38 -3.08
N SER A 281 -11.32 -17.82 -2.72
CA SER A 281 -10.49 -17.02 -3.63
C SER A 281 -9.95 -17.83 -4.81
N LYS A 282 -9.77 -19.15 -4.67
CA LYS A 282 -9.29 -20.01 -5.75
C LYS A 282 -10.32 -20.25 -6.85
N PHE A 283 -11.61 -20.27 -6.52
CA PHE A 283 -12.69 -20.54 -7.48
C PHE A 283 -13.30 -19.25 -8.04
N SER A 284 -13.61 -19.23 -9.34
CA SER A 284 -14.20 -18.05 -10.00
C SER A 284 -15.58 -17.68 -9.42
N CYS A 285 -16.40 -18.66 -9.08
CA CYS A 285 -17.68 -18.45 -8.40
C CYS A 285 -17.49 -17.89 -6.98
N GLY A 286 -16.50 -18.41 -6.22
CA GLY A 286 -16.16 -17.94 -4.89
C GLY A 286 -15.69 -16.49 -4.89
N ARG A 287 -14.81 -16.10 -5.83
CA ARG A 287 -14.40 -14.70 -6.03
C ARG A 287 -15.59 -13.79 -6.32
N LYS A 288 -16.46 -14.18 -7.26
CA LYS A 288 -17.67 -13.40 -7.60
C LYS A 288 -18.58 -13.21 -6.38
N LEU A 289 -18.72 -14.23 -5.53
CA LEU A 289 -19.50 -14.16 -4.30
C LEU A 289 -18.88 -13.16 -3.30
N MET A 290 -17.58 -13.26 -3.04
CA MET A 290 -16.89 -12.38 -2.08
C MET A 290 -16.86 -10.92 -2.53
N ILE A 291 -16.73 -10.66 -3.83
CA ILE A 291 -16.73 -9.29 -4.38
C ILE A 291 -18.14 -8.68 -4.33
N LYS A 292 -19.18 -9.46 -4.66
CA LYS A 292 -20.57 -9.01 -4.51
C LYS A 292 -20.94 -8.70 -3.06
N GLY A 293 -20.45 -9.50 -2.11
CA GLY A 293 -20.68 -9.29 -0.68
C GLY A 293 -19.92 -8.11 -0.08
N GLY A 294 -18.71 -7.80 -0.56
CA GLY A 294 -17.90 -6.66 -0.10
C GLY A 294 -18.58 -5.31 -0.31
N CYS A 295 -19.24 -5.14 -1.46
CA CYS A 295 -19.99 -3.94 -1.83
C CYS A 295 -21.15 -3.61 -0.84
N ILE A 296 -21.64 -4.58 -0.07
CA ILE A 296 -22.69 -4.38 0.95
C ILE A 296 -22.11 -3.72 2.22
N HIS A 297 -20.88 -4.05 2.62
CA HIS A 297 -20.24 -3.49 3.83
C HIS A 297 -19.72 -2.05 3.64
N THR A 298 -19.30 -1.70 2.42
CA THR A 298 -18.92 -0.32 2.08
C THR A 298 -20.14 0.60 2.01
N ARG A 299 -21.30 0.10 1.59
CA ARG A 299 -22.53 0.90 1.50
C ARG A 299 -23.10 1.28 2.86
N SER A 300 -23.00 0.40 3.86
CA SER A 300 -23.49 0.68 5.21
C SER A 300 -22.62 1.70 5.96
N SER A 301 -21.30 1.65 5.79
CA SER A 301 -20.36 2.57 6.45
C SER A 301 -20.40 3.98 5.86
N ILE A 302 -20.62 4.13 4.55
CA ILE A 302 -20.68 5.44 3.89
C ILE A 302 -22.00 6.18 4.15
N LEU A 303 -23.11 5.46 4.40
CA LEU A 303 -24.39 6.09 4.72
C LEU A 303 -24.46 6.57 6.18
N GLU A 304 -23.71 5.96 7.11
CA GLU A 304 -23.62 6.46 8.50
C GLU A 304 -22.86 7.78 8.60
N ASP A 305 -21.84 8.00 7.76
CA ASP A 305 -21.09 9.28 7.70
C ASP A 305 -21.86 10.43 7.02
N GLN A 306 -23.04 10.17 6.44
CA GLN A 306 -23.94 11.21 5.91
C GLN A 306 -24.97 11.71 6.94
N ALA A 307 -25.00 11.15 8.15
CA ALA A 307 -26.01 11.45 9.16
C ALA A 307 -25.58 12.47 10.25
N TYR A 308 -24.43 13.15 10.10
CA TYR A 308 -23.95 14.19 11.03
C TYR A 308 -23.46 15.45 10.33
#